data_AF-A0A924UUG7-F1
#
_entry.id   AF-A0A924UUG7-F1
#
_cell.length_a   1.000
_cell.length_b   1.000
_cell.length_c   1.000
_cell.angle_alpha   90.00
_cell.angle_beta   90.00
_cell.angle_gamma   90.00
#
_symmetry.space_group_name_H-M   'P 1'
#
loop_
_entity.id
_entity.type
_entity.pdbx_description
1 polymer ?
#
loop_
_entity_poly.entity_id
_entity_poly.type
_entity_poly.pdbx_seq_one_letter_code
_entity_poly.pdbx_strand_id
1 'polypeptide(L)'
;MKNSIYQHSKHLLLTFFAILFLINVNAQTNKSLSYSIAKYDGGVINTTLNKTGKMMFEIKTISLAGVVTAYFVASQGLSGDGELQGRINSNGDLILAGPVANYDMRIAAKTDGKSIWANYSLSKPGDVQHGTFDVKLKDPAATPNTTDNSNTKVANSNCSFDKYPEVNSSTKFSEAVVKSIIYNSHAYEVETGGLSSPLAVGVQFLNITYDPTFINTVTTVPGKGAQRRNDAAPVNAKIYTTHVSYIVCKKFRDVITRTLFETGYIFFINKDGGWVGGVNGGAPKITYLK
;
A
#
# COMPACT_ATOMS: atom_id res chain seq x y z
N MET A 1 1.79 -46.24 83.43
CA MET A 1 1.26 -45.09 84.19
C MET A 1 1.36 -43.85 83.31
N LYS A 2 0.27 -43.07 83.24
CA LYS A 2 0.17 -41.64 82.93
C LYS A 2 0.66 -41.13 81.56
N ASN A 3 -0.33 -40.83 80.70
CA ASN A 3 -0.74 -39.48 80.29
C ASN A 3 0.31 -38.50 79.71
N SER A 4 0.12 -38.18 78.42
CA SER A 4 -0.53 -36.92 77.97
C SER A 4 0.34 -35.74 77.48
N ILE A 5 -0.10 -35.21 76.32
CA ILE A 5 -0.11 -33.82 75.82
C ILE A 5 1.18 -33.22 75.20
N TYR A 6 1.21 -33.27 73.86
CA TYR A 6 1.10 -32.16 72.88
C TYR A 6 1.54 -30.70 73.21
N GLN A 7 2.22 -30.11 72.19
CA GLN A 7 2.24 -28.69 71.75
C GLN A 7 2.94 -27.65 72.65
N HIS A 8 3.55 -26.55 72.17
CA HIS A 8 3.72 -25.90 70.86
C HIS A 8 4.80 -24.79 71.06
N SER A 9 5.69 -24.54 70.08
CA SER A 9 6.13 -23.17 69.69
C SER A 9 7.13 -23.27 68.52
N LYS A 10 6.70 -22.98 67.28
CA LYS A 10 7.04 -21.75 66.54
C LYS A 10 8.55 -21.47 66.43
N HIS A 11 9.14 -21.73 65.25
CA HIS A 11 9.50 -20.67 64.31
C HIS A 11 10.27 -21.19 63.07
N LEU A 12 9.91 -20.59 61.94
CA LEU A 12 10.71 -20.37 60.74
C LEU A 12 10.96 -21.54 59.77
N LEU A 13 9.92 -21.75 58.98
CA LEU A 13 9.92 -22.29 57.62
C LEU A 13 10.79 -21.40 56.70
N LEU A 14 11.71 -21.99 55.93
CA LEU A 14 12.18 -21.41 54.66
C LEU A 14 12.39 -22.54 53.64
N THR A 15 11.29 -23.15 53.19
CA THR A 15 11.25 -24.04 52.03
C THR A 15 11.22 -23.21 50.75
N PHE A 16 12.26 -23.37 49.92
CA PHE A 16 12.30 -22.92 48.54
C PHE A 16 11.16 -23.58 47.74
N PHE A 17 10.08 -22.85 47.50
CA PHE A 17 9.04 -23.22 46.53
C PHE A 17 9.42 -22.60 45.18
N ALA A 18 9.97 -23.42 44.27
CA ALA A 18 10.07 -23.08 42.86
C ALA A 18 8.67 -23.22 42.23
N ILE A 19 7.87 -22.16 42.28
CA ILE A 19 6.61 -22.08 41.53
C ILE A 19 6.97 -21.88 40.06
N LEU A 20 6.88 -22.97 39.29
CA LEU A 20 6.87 -22.93 37.84
C LEU A 20 5.56 -22.25 37.40
N PHE A 21 5.58 -20.93 37.22
CA PHE A 21 4.52 -20.23 36.52
C PHE A 21 4.56 -20.67 35.05
N LEU A 22 3.72 -21.64 34.70
CA LEU A 22 3.29 -21.86 33.33
C LEU A 22 2.52 -20.59 32.91
N ILE A 23 3.25 -19.62 32.37
CA ILE A 23 2.64 -18.55 31.60
C ILE A 23 2.09 -19.26 30.36
N ASN A 24 0.79 -19.57 30.38
CA ASN A 24 0.03 -19.72 29.15
C ASN A 24 0.13 -18.38 28.42
N VAL A 25 1.18 -18.21 27.64
CA VAL A 25 1.21 -17.24 26.56
C VAL A 25 0.14 -17.75 25.60
N ASN A 26 -1.09 -17.28 25.79
CA ASN A 26 -2.09 -17.31 24.75
C ASN A 26 -1.41 -16.64 23.56
N ALA A 27 -0.93 -17.46 22.63
CA ALA A 27 -0.60 -17.02 21.29
C ALA A 27 -1.92 -16.52 20.71
N GLN A 28 -2.22 -15.25 20.99
CA GLN A 28 -3.17 -14.48 20.21
C GLN A 28 -2.64 -14.62 18.79
N THR A 29 -3.35 -15.40 18.00
CA THR A 29 -3.11 -15.60 16.57
C THR A 29 -3.03 -14.21 15.96
N ASN A 30 -1.81 -13.73 15.72
CA ASN A 30 -1.56 -12.45 15.08
C ASN A 30 -2.11 -12.56 13.67
N LYS A 31 -3.36 -12.11 13.51
CA LYS A 31 -4.07 -12.05 12.25
C LYS A 31 -3.24 -11.14 11.34
N SER A 32 -2.52 -11.74 10.41
CA SER A 32 -1.70 -11.07 9.40
C SER A 32 -2.49 -9.90 8.81
N LEU A 33 -1.91 -8.70 8.89
CA LEU A 33 -2.51 -7.47 8.38
C LEU A 33 -2.40 -7.45 6.85
N SER A 34 -3.30 -8.15 6.19
CA SER A 34 -3.53 -7.98 4.76
C SER A 34 -4.31 -6.69 4.56
N TYR A 35 -3.69 -5.61 4.12
CA TYR A 35 -4.40 -4.48 3.50
C TYR A 35 -3.85 -4.31 2.10
N SER A 36 -4.74 -4.27 1.10
CA SER A 36 -4.34 -4.30 -0.30
C SER A 36 -4.59 -2.95 -0.95
N ILE A 37 -3.55 -2.36 -1.56
CA ILE A 37 -3.70 -1.34 -2.61
C ILE A 37 -4.44 -2.02 -3.75
N ALA A 38 -5.73 -1.74 -3.89
CA ALA A 38 -6.62 -2.46 -4.78
C ALA A 38 -7.95 -1.73 -4.99
N LYS A 39 -8.70 -2.22 -5.97
CA LYS A 39 -10.09 -1.84 -6.24
C LYS A 39 -11.03 -2.79 -5.53
N TYR A 40 -12.06 -2.22 -4.92
CA TYR A 40 -13.13 -2.90 -4.23
C TYR A 40 -14.44 -2.44 -4.84
N ASP A 41 -15.31 -3.37 -5.20
CA ASP A 41 -16.63 -3.08 -5.74
C ASP A 41 -17.70 -3.59 -4.78
N GLY A 42 -18.82 -2.88 -4.70
CA GLY A 42 -19.92 -3.31 -3.85
C GLY A 42 -21.09 -2.35 -3.80
N GLY A 43 -21.88 -2.51 -2.74
CA GLY A 43 -23.09 -1.74 -2.51
C GLY A 43 -22.84 -0.56 -1.59
N VAL A 44 -23.55 0.53 -1.84
CA VAL A 44 -23.58 1.73 -0.99
C VAL A 44 -25.03 2.11 -0.71
N ILE A 45 -25.30 2.56 0.51
CA ILE A 45 -26.62 2.97 0.96
C ILE A 45 -26.50 4.35 1.59
N ASN A 46 -27.27 5.32 1.09
CA ASN A 46 -27.53 6.57 1.77
C ASN A 46 -28.77 6.39 2.65
N THR A 47 -28.57 6.28 3.95
CA THR A 47 -29.63 6.00 4.92
C THR A 47 -30.52 7.21 5.16
N THR A 48 -30.00 8.44 4.99
CA THR A 48 -30.79 9.67 5.11
C THR A 48 -31.83 9.79 4.00
N LEU A 49 -31.43 9.47 2.76
CA LEU A 49 -32.30 9.55 1.59
C LEU A 49 -33.04 8.23 1.29
N ASN A 50 -32.76 7.18 2.06
CA ASN A 50 -33.20 5.80 1.81
C ASN A 50 -32.95 5.36 0.36
N LYS A 51 -31.74 5.63 -0.16
CA LYS A 51 -31.33 5.31 -1.53
C LYS A 51 -30.18 4.33 -1.51
N THR A 52 -30.27 3.29 -2.34
CA THR A 52 -29.20 2.34 -2.59
C THR A 52 -28.50 2.67 -3.90
N GLY A 53 -27.25 2.23 -4.03
CA GLY A 53 -26.50 2.33 -5.25
C GLY A 53 -25.31 1.39 -5.27
N LYS A 54 -24.48 1.54 -6.29
CA LYS A 54 -23.21 0.82 -6.45
C LYS A 54 -22.05 1.75 -6.22
N MET A 55 -20.95 1.20 -5.72
CA MET A 55 -19.73 1.97 -5.59
C MET A 55 -18.49 1.18 -5.98
N MET A 56 -17.47 1.94 -6.35
CA MET A 56 -16.10 1.48 -6.44
C MET A 56 -15.27 2.29 -5.44
N PHE A 57 -14.45 1.58 -4.67
CA PHE A 57 -13.50 2.13 -3.73
C PHE A 57 -12.10 1.65 -4.12
N GLU A 58 -11.16 2.56 -4.34
CA GLU A 58 -9.79 2.19 -4.70
C GLU A 58 -8.84 2.73 -3.65
N ILE A 59 -8.14 1.85 -2.93
CA ILE A 59 -7.00 2.25 -2.12
C ILE A 59 -5.82 2.44 -3.08
N LYS A 60 -5.38 3.68 -3.28
CA LYS A 60 -4.32 4.06 -4.24
C LYS A 60 -2.93 3.92 -3.63
N THR A 61 -2.76 4.40 -2.40
CA THR A 61 -1.48 4.31 -1.68
C THR A 61 -1.70 4.04 -0.20
N ILE A 62 -0.75 3.35 0.43
CA ILE A 62 -0.63 3.22 1.87
C ILE A 62 0.84 3.47 2.22
N SER A 63 1.13 4.48 3.03
CA SER A 63 2.48 4.75 3.53
C SER A 63 2.80 3.89 4.74
N LEU A 64 4.08 3.81 5.09
CA LEU A 64 4.57 3.11 6.30
C LEU A 64 4.01 3.68 7.61
N ALA A 65 3.67 4.97 7.62
CA ALA A 65 3.02 5.61 8.75
C ALA A 65 1.50 5.33 8.79
N GLY A 66 1.00 4.47 7.89
CA GLY A 66 -0.41 4.16 7.72
C GLY A 66 -1.18 5.30 7.07
N VAL A 67 -0.54 6.24 6.35
CA VAL A 67 -1.27 7.28 5.61
C VAL A 67 -1.83 6.67 4.33
N VAL A 68 -3.12 6.86 4.11
CA VAL A 68 -3.83 6.26 2.98
C VAL A 68 -4.33 7.35 2.04
N THR A 69 -4.19 7.12 0.74
CA THR A 69 -4.99 7.82 -0.28
C THR A 69 -5.90 6.83 -0.96
N ALA A 70 -7.16 7.22 -1.15
CA ALA A 70 -8.19 6.40 -1.77
C ALA A 70 -9.03 7.23 -2.75
N TYR A 71 -9.71 6.55 -3.66
CA TYR A 71 -10.67 7.16 -4.57
C TYR A 71 -12.03 6.48 -4.41
N PHE A 72 -13.06 7.30 -4.25
CA PHE A 72 -14.44 6.89 -4.06
C PHE A 72 -15.24 7.28 -5.29
N VAL A 73 -16.10 6.38 -5.77
CA VAL A 73 -17.10 6.67 -6.81
C VAL A 73 -18.40 5.95 -6.46
N ALA A 74 -19.52 6.70 -6.47
CA ALA A 74 -20.87 6.16 -6.35
C ALA A 74 -21.65 6.27 -7.68
N SER A 75 -22.53 5.31 -7.92
CA SER A 75 -23.36 5.22 -9.13
C SER A 75 -24.70 4.52 -8.85
N GLN A 76 -25.57 4.46 -9.86
CA GLN A 76 -26.86 3.75 -9.84
C GLN A 76 -27.79 4.18 -8.68
N GLY A 77 -28.31 5.42 -8.73
CA GLY A 77 -29.23 5.94 -7.70
C GLY A 77 -28.55 6.84 -6.66
N LEU A 78 -27.22 6.77 -6.58
CA LEU A 78 -26.34 7.75 -5.94
C LEU A 78 -25.35 8.30 -6.97
N SER A 79 -24.73 9.43 -6.67
CA SER A 79 -23.74 10.09 -7.54
C SER A 79 -22.69 10.82 -6.70
N GLY A 80 -21.46 10.83 -7.19
CA GLY A 80 -20.37 11.57 -6.60
C GLY A 80 -19.08 10.76 -6.62
N ASP A 81 -17.99 11.43 -6.91
CA ASP A 81 -16.65 10.88 -6.84
C ASP A 81 -15.70 11.88 -6.18
N GLY A 82 -14.59 11.35 -5.66
CA GLY A 82 -13.61 12.18 -4.99
C GLY A 82 -12.42 11.41 -4.45
N GLU A 83 -11.31 12.12 -4.29
CA GLU A 83 -10.13 11.63 -3.61
C GLU A 83 -10.26 11.85 -2.11
N LEU A 84 -9.91 10.80 -1.36
CA LEU A 84 -9.97 10.77 0.09
C LEU A 84 -8.58 10.49 0.64
N GLN A 85 -8.28 11.11 1.78
CA GLN A 85 -7.03 10.91 2.49
C GLN A 85 -7.29 10.64 3.97
N GLY A 86 -6.44 9.85 4.60
CA GLY A 86 -6.48 9.65 6.03
C GLY A 86 -5.53 8.57 6.48
N ARG A 87 -5.96 7.70 7.39
CA ARG A 87 -5.09 6.70 8.00
C ARG A 87 -5.75 5.35 8.18
N ILE A 88 -4.92 4.31 8.11
CA ILE A 88 -5.25 2.96 8.54
C ILE A 88 -4.34 2.55 9.69
N ASN A 89 -4.89 1.89 10.70
CA ASN A 89 -4.12 1.34 11.80
C ASN A 89 -3.91 -0.18 11.65
N SER A 90 -3.12 -0.75 12.56
CA SER A 90 -2.84 -2.18 12.64
C SER A 90 -4.03 -3.05 13.04
N ASN A 91 -5.21 -2.47 13.25
CA ASN A 91 -6.44 -3.23 13.49
C ASN A 91 -7.36 -3.20 12.26
N GLY A 92 -7.00 -2.45 11.22
CA GLY A 92 -7.79 -2.29 10.00
C GLY A 92 -8.89 -1.26 10.15
N ASP A 93 -8.78 -0.41 11.18
CA ASP A 93 -9.61 0.77 11.29
C ASP A 93 -9.06 1.81 10.31
N LEU A 94 -9.88 2.13 9.32
CA LEU A 94 -9.58 3.05 8.22
C LEU A 94 -10.45 4.29 8.39
N ILE A 95 -9.81 5.44 8.64
CA ILE A 95 -10.47 6.73 8.74
C ILE A 95 -10.01 7.59 7.58
N LEU A 96 -10.94 8.06 6.75
CA LEU A 96 -10.64 8.90 5.59
C LEU A 96 -11.56 10.11 5.53
N ALA A 97 -11.08 11.18 4.92
CA ALA A 97 -11.88 12.36 4.61
C ALA A 97 -11.45 12.98 3.28
N GLY A 98 -12.36 13.70 2.65
CA GLY A 98 -12.08 14.43 1.42
C GLY A 98 -13.35 14.92 0.74
N PRO A 99 -13.22 15.79 -0.27
CA PRO A 99 -14.36 16.29 -1.02
C PRO A 99 -14.92 15.19 -1.94
N VAL A 100 -16.24 15.05 -1.99
CA VAL A 100 -16.97 14.21 -2.95
C VAL A 100 -18.11 15.03 -3.53
N ALA A 101 -18.06 15.30 -4.83
CA ALA A 101 -18.92 16.28 -5.49
C ALA A 101 -18.94 17.63 -4.73
N ASN A 102 -20.08 18.04 -4.17
CA ASN A 102 -20.25 19.27 -3.38
C ASN A 102 -20.41 19.03 -1.86
N TYR A 103 -19.97 17.87 -1.36
CA TYR A 103 -19.97 17.54 0.07
C TYR A 103 -18.55 17.27 0.57
N ASP A 104 -18.33 17.55 1.85
CA ASP A 104 -17.22 16.97 2.60
C ASP A 104 -17.60 15.58 3.07
N MET A 105 -16.86 14.56 2.63
CA MET A 105 -17.06 13.18 3.04
C MET A 105 -16.13 12.81 4.19
N ARG A 106 -16.65 12.06 5.16
CA ARG A 106 -15.86 11.33 6.15
C ARG A 106 -16.27 9.87 6.16
N ILE A 107 -15.28 8.99 6.24
CA ILE A 107 -15.44 7.54 6.28
C ILE A 107 -14.81 7.02 7.56
N ALA A 108 -15.55 6.18 8.27
CA ALA A 108 -15.04 5.30 9.31
C ALA A 108 -15.30 3.86 8.89
N ALA A 109 -14.23 3.14 8.57
CA ALA A 109 -14.28 1.82 7.97
C ALA A 109 -13.47 0.80 8.78
N LYS A 110 -13.86 -0.47 8.61
CA LYS A 110 -13.13 -1.65 9.03
C LYS A 110 -12.77 -2.44 7.79
N THR A 111 -11.55 -2.97 7.74
CA THR A 111 -11.14 -3.86 6.66
C THR A 111 -10.37 -5.07 7.18
N ASP A 112 -10.53 -6.19 6.47
CA ASP A 112 -9.74 -7.41 6.64
C ASP A 112 -8.79 -7.68 5.45
N GLY A 113 -8.67 -6.73 4.52
CA GLY A 113 -7.88 -6.85 3.29
C GLY A 113 -8.58 -7.41 2.07
N LYS A 114 -9.73 -8.04 2.28
CA LYS A 114 -10.59 -8.56 1.21
C LYS A 114 -11.91 -7.84 1.13
N SER A 115 -12.38 -7.30 2.26
CA SER A 115 -13.61 -6.53 2.35
C SER A 115 -13.35 -5.24 3.11
N ILE A 116 -14.18 -4.23 2.82
CA ILE A 116 -14.22 -2.96 3.55
C ILE A 116 -15.68 -2.70 3.90
N TRP A 117 -15.95 -2.57 5.20
CA TRP A 117 -17.24 -2.19 5.75
C TRP A 117 -17.13 -0.82 6.36
N ALA A 118 -18.02 0.10 6.00
CA ALA A 118 -17.87 1.47 6.44
C ALA A 118 -19.19 2.17 6.73
N ASN A 119 -19.10 3.12 7.66
CA ASN A 119 -20.05 4.20 7.79
C ASN A 119 -19.45 5.45 7.15
N TYR A 120 -20.29 6.25 6.50
CA TYR A 120 -19.87 7.56 6.00
C TYR A 120 -20.85 8.66 6.39
N SER A 121 -20.33 9.88 6.43
CA SER A 121 -21.12 11.12 6.50
C SER A 121 -20.72 12.04 5.36
N LEU A 122 -21.72 12.65 4.73
CA LEU A 122 -21.56 13.75 3.78
C LEU A 122 -22.10 15.01 4.44
N SER A 123 -21.31 16.08 4.45
CA SER A 123 -21.72 17.36 5.02
C SER A 123 -21.48 18.51 4.06
N LYS A 124 -22.45 19.39 3.95
CA LYS A 124 -22.32 20.72 3.36
C LYS A 124 -23.20 21.69 4.15
N PRO A 125 -23.08 23.02 3.97
CA PRO A 125 -23.94 23.97 4.67
C PRO A 125 -25.43 23.65 4.47
N GLY A 126 -26.14 23.42 5.58
CA GLY A 126 -27.59 23.14 5.58
C GLY A 126 -28.02 21.72 5.22
N ASP A 127 -27.09 20.79 4.97
CA ASP A 127 -27.43 19.40 4.61
C ASP A 127 -26.37 18.41 5.09
N VAL A 128 -26.81 17.42 5.86
CA VAL A 128 -25.98 16.33 6.37
C VAL A 128 -26.66 15.01 6.04
N GLN A 129 -25.91 14.12 5.40
CA GLN A 129 -26.38 12.80 5.01
C GLN A 129 -25.47 11.72 5.57
N HIS A 130 -26.06 10.58 5.90
CA HIS A 130 -25.36 9.42 6.42
C HIS A 130 -25.58 8.22 5.51
N GLY A 131 -24.65 7.28 5.60
CA GLY A 131 -24.80 6.04 4.89
C GLY A 131 -23.77 4.99 5.28
N THR A 132 -23.89 3.84 4.62
CA THR A 132 -23.02 2.69 4.82
C THR A 132 -22.60 2.10 3.48
N PHE A 133 -21.47 1.40 3.46
CA PHE A 133 -21.12 0.57 2.32
C PHE A 133 -20.39 -0.71 2.74
N ASP A 134 -20.53 -1.72 1.90
CA ASP A 134 -19.80 -2.98 1.94
C ASP A 134 -19.24 -3.22 0.54
N VAL A 135 -17.92 -3.23 0.44
CA VAL A 135 -17.20 -3.47 -0.81
C VAL A 135 -16.23 -4.62 -0.63
N LYS A 136 -16.13 -5.45 -1.67
CA LYS A 136 -15.23 -6.59 -1.70
C LYS A 136 -14.17 -6.36 -2.75
N LEU A 137 -12.97 -6.85 -2.44
CA LEU A 137 -11.84 -6.84 -3.35
C LEU A 137 -12.33 -7.40 -4.67
N LYS A 138 -12.20 -6.59 -5.71
CA LYS A 138 -12.58 -7.01 -7.04
C LYS A 138 -11.55 -8.04 -7.48
N ASP A 139 -11.93 -9.31 -7.48
CA ASP A 139 -11.15 -10.35 -8.11
C ASP A 139 -10.87 -9.91 -9.56
N PRO A 140 -9.62 -9.98 -10.07
CA PRO A 140 -9.30 -9.59 -11.43
C PRO A 140 -9.96 -10.47 -12.51
N ALA A 141 -10.92 -11.34 -12.16
CA ALA A 141 -11.63 -12.24 -13.06
C ALA A 141 -13.13 -11.95 -13.09
N ALA A 142 -13.53 -10.87 -13.77
CA ALA A 142 -14.80 -10.78 -14.47
C ALA A 142 -14.79 -9.56 -15.40
N THR A 143 -14.24 -9.74 -16.59
CA THR A 143 -14.70 -8.97 -17.76
C THR A 143 -15.01 -9.97 -18.89
N PRO A 144 -16.08 -9.73 -19.67
CA PRO A 144 -16.48 -10.63 -20.73
C PRO A 144 -15.38 -10.71 -21.79
N ASN A 145 -15.23 -11.89 -22.38
CA ASN A 145 -14.39 -12.15 -23.54
C ASN A 145 -14.54 -11.03 -24.58
N THR A 146 -13.50 -10.21 -24.70
CA THR A 146 -13.19 -9.58 -25.98
C THR A 146 -11.86 -10.15 -26.39
N THR A 147 -11.94 -11.00 -27.41
CA THR A 147 -10.83 -11.59 -28.13
C THR A 147 -9.88 -10.47 -28.55
N ASP A 148 -8.70 -10.41 -27.93
CA ASP A 148 -7.57 -9.74 -28.55
C ASP A 148 -6.34 -10.65 -28.46
N ASN A 149 -5.96 -11.12 -29.63
CA ASN A 149 -4.85 -12.02 -29.87
C ASN A 149 -3.54 -11.27 -29.64
N SER A 150 -3.03 -11.34 -28.42
CA SER A 150 -1.63 -11.07 -28.13
C SER A 150 -1.07 -12.23 -27.31
N ASN A 151 -0.74 -13.29 -28.03
CA ASN A 151 0.05 -14.42 -27.54
C ASN A 151 1.48 -13.95 -27.24
N THR A 152 1.68 -13.24 -26.13
CA THR A 152 2.98 -13.22 -25.46
C THR A 152 2.85 -14.07 -24.21
N LYS A 153 3.10 -15.37 -24.40
CA LYS A 153 3.32 -16.34 -23.34
C LYS A 153 4.43 -15.80 -22.45
N VAL A 154 4.08 -15.12 -21.36
CA VAL A 154 5.03 -14.77 -20.30
C VAL A 154 5.53 -16.10 -19.78
N ALA A 155 6.72 -16.49 -20.25
CA ALA A 155 7.38 -17.70 -19.82
C ALA A 155 7.44 -17.68 -18.29
N ASN A 156 7.11 -18.83 -17.70
CA ASN A 156 7.14 -19.09 -16.27
C ASN A 156 8.58 -18.85 -15.77
N SER A 157 8.95 -17.60 -15.51
CA SER A 157 10.30 -17.23 -15.14
C SER A 157 10.50 -17.58 -13.68
N ASN A 158 11.51 -18.40 -13.42
CA ASN A 158 12.00 -18.61 -12.06
C ASN A 158 12.40 -17.24 -11.50
N CYS A 159 11.78 -16.84 -10.40
CA CYS A 159 12.11 -15.59 -9.72
C CYS A 159 13.58 -15.65 -9.24
N SER A 160 14.44 -14.79 -9.78
CA SER A 160 15.74 -14.49 -9.17
C SER A 160 15.51 -13.48 -8.04
N PHE A 161 16.14 -13.74 -6.89
CA PHE A 161 16.14 -12.86 -5.72
C PHE A 161 17.51 -12.19 -5.53
N ASP A 162 18.30 -12.13 -6.60
CA ASP A 162 19.62 -11.52 -6.58
C ASP A 162 19.51 -10.00 -6.45
N LYS A 163 20.38 -9.41 -5.64
CA LYS A 163 20.47 -7.96 -5.49
C LYS A 163 21.08 -7.34 -6.74
N TYR A 164 20.58 -6.16 -7.13
CA TYR A 164 21.27 -5.33 -8.11
C TYR A 164 22.43 -4.58 -7.46
N PRO A 165 23.52 -4.30 -8.19
CA PRO A 165 24.62 -3.49 -7.68
C PRO A 165 24.14 -2.11 -7.20
N GLU A 166 24.70 -1.64 -6.09
CA GLU A 166 24.47 -0.28 -5.64
C GLU A 166 25.04 0.74 -6.63
N VAL A 167 24.34 1.87 -6.76
CA VAL A 167 24.74 2.97 -7.64
C VAL A 167 25.00 4.23 -6.82
N ASN A 168 26.03 4.98 -7.19
CA ASN A 168 26.43 6.21 -6.50
C ASN A 168 26.27 7.45 -7.39
N SER A 169 26.47 8.65 -6.83
CA SER A 169 26.37 9.95 -7.50
C SER A 169 27.13 10.06 -8.81
N SER A 170 28.32 9.46 -8.85
CA SER A 170 29.26 9.57 -9.97
C SER A 170 28.91 8.62 -11.12
N THR A 171 28.00 7.69 -10.87
CA THR A 171 27.53 6.74 -11.88
C THR A 171 26.72 7.49 -12.93
N LYS A 172 27.13 7.39 -14.20
CA LYS A 172 26.34 7.96 -15.31
C LYS A 172 24.99 7.25 -15.42
N PHE A 173 23.97 7.99 -15.84
CA PHE A 173 22.65 7.40 -16.10
C PHE A 173 22.78 6.24 -17.09
N SER A 174 22.22 5.10 -16.73
CA SER A 174 22.32 3.84 -17.48
C SER A 174 21.21 2.89 -17.07
N GLU A 175 21.05 1.78 -17.79
CA GLU A 175 20.15 0.70 -17.41
C GLU A 175 20.43 0.17 -15.99
N ALA A 176 21.70 0.09 -15.59
CA ALA A 176 22.08 -0.34 -14.25
C ALA A 176 21.53 0.59 -13.16
N VAL A 177 21.54 1.90 -13.40
CA VAL A 177 20.95 2.91 -12.50
C VAL A 177 19.44 2.72 -12.38
N VAL A 178 18.75 2.56 -13.51
CA VAL A 178 17.29 2.30 -13.54
C VAL A 178 16.95 1.04 -12.75
N LYS A 179 17.65 -0.06 -13.02
CA LYS A 179 17.41 -1.35 -12.40
C LYS A 179 17.67 -1.33 -10.89
N SER A 180 18.79 -0.73 -10.48
CA SER A 180 19.19 -0.62 -9.06
C SER A 180 18.17 0.20 -8.25
N ILE A 181 17.75 1.37 -8.75
CA ILE A 181 16.80 2.24 -8.03
C ILE A 181 15.42 1.58 -7.93
N ILE A 182 14.91 1.00 -9.02
CA ILE A 182 13.61 0.31 -8.99
C ILE A 182 13.68 -0.91 -8.06
N TYR A 183 14.75 -1.71 -8.13
CA TYR A 183 14.96 -2.82 -7.20
C TYR A 183 14.96 -2.36 -5.74
N ASN A 184 15.75 -1.34 -5.41
CA ASN A 184 15.87 -0.82 -4.04
C ASN A 184 14.52 -0.31 -3.50
N SER A 185 13.68 0.28 -4.35
CA SER A 185 12.34 0.73 -3.93
C SER A 185 11.44 -0.41 -3.44
N HIS A 186 11.59 -1.62 -4.00
CA HIS A 186 10.85 -2.82 -3.55
C HIS A 186 11.61 -3.56 -2.44
N ALA A 187 12.95 -3.61 -2.50
CA ALA A 187 13.78 -4.26 -1.49
C ALA A 187 13.71 -3.56 -0.13
N TYR A 188 13.38 -2.27 -0.11
CA TYR A 188 13.14 -1.51 1.12
C TYR A 188 12.12 -2.17 2.05
N GLU A 189 11.10 -2.86 1.51
CA GLU A 189 10.13 -3.63 2.32
C GLU A 189 10.78 -4.82 3.07
N VAL A 190 11.82 -5.43 2.50
CA VAL A 190 12.60 -6.51 3.13
C VAL A 190 13.51 -5.93 4.21
N GLU A 191 14.19 -4.83 3.90
CA GLU A 191 15.20 -4.20 4.78
C GLU A 191 14.59 -3.58 6.03
N THR A 192 13.43 -2.94 5.88
CA THR A 192 12.67 -2.42 7.03
C THR A 192 12.11 -3.53 7.91
N GLY A 193 11.92 -4.73 7.34
CA GLY A 193 11.41 -5.89 8.04
C GLY A 193 9.99 -5.72 8.57
N GLY A 194 9.47 -6.77 9.21
CA GLY A 194 8.12 -6.79 9.71
C GLY A 194 7.49 -8.18 9.56
N LEU A 195 6.43 -8.44 10.32
CA LEU A 195 5.74 -9.73 10.27
C LEU A 195 5.06 -10.00 8.92
N SER A 196 4.72 -8.95 8.19
CA SER A 196 4.11 -8.99 6.85
C SER A 196 5.08 -8.64 5.72
N SER A 197 6.35 -8.39 6.02
CA SER A 197 7.34 -8.08 4.99
C SER A 197 7.73 -9.34 4.22
N PRO A 198 8.00 -9.22 2.91
CA PRO A 198 8.60 -10.32 2.19
C PRO A 198 9.98 -10.66 2.79
N LEU A 199 10.30 -11.95 2.84
CA LEU A 199 11.61 -12.46 3.22
C LEU A 199 12.67 -12.14 2.16
N ALA A 200 12.24 -12.01 0.90
CA ALA A 200 13.09 -11.61 -0.20
C ALA A 200 12.25 -10.98 -1.33
N VAL A 201 12.88 -10.09 -2.08
CA VAL A 201 12.31 -9.46 -3.26
C VAL A 201 13.21 -9.74 -4.45
N GLY A 202 12.60 -10.10 -5.57
CA GLY A 202 13.24 -10.27 -6.86
C GLY A 202 12.59 -9.34 -7.88
N VAL A 203 13.39 -8.71 -8.75
CA VAL A 203 12.87 -7.85 -9.81
C VAL A 203 13.43 -8.29 -11.16
N GLN A 204 12.53 -8.71 -12.05
CA GLN A 204 12.86 -9.11 -13.41
C GLN A 204 12.37 -8.05 -14.39
N PHE A 205 13.29 -7.37 -15.06
CA PHE A 205 12.96 -6.40 -16.09
C PHE A 205 12.65 -7.11 -17.41
N LEU A 206 11.50 -6.80 -17.99
CA LEU A 206 11.04 -7.32 -19.29
C LEU A 206 11.40 -6.37 -20.42
N ASN A 207 11.15 -5.07 -20.21
CA ASN A 207 11.45 -4.04 -21.20
C ASN A 207 11.79 -2.72 -20.50
N ILE A 208 12.76 -1.99 -21.05
CA ILE A 208 13.13 -0.63 -20.63
C ILE A 208 13.31 0.20 -21.90
N THR A 209 12.49 1.24 -22.05
CA THR A 209 12.64 2.23 -23.13
C THR A 209 12.94 3.60 -22.55
N TYR A 210 13.68 4.40 -23.31
CA TYR A 210 14.17 5.70 -22.88
C TYR A 210 13.54 6.80 -23.72
N ASP A 211 12.96 7.79 -23.06
CA ASP A 211 12.39 8.96 -23.72
C ASP A 211 13.37 10.15 -23.67
N PRO A 212 13.13 11.21 -24.45
CA PRO A 212 13.97 12.40 -24.45
C PRO A 212 14.13 13.00 -23.04
N THR A 213 15.38 13.20 -22.64
CA THR A 213 15.71 13.88 -21.38
C THR A 213 15.33 15.36 -21.43
N PHE A 214 15.04 15.97 -20.29
CA PHE A 214 14.81 17.41 -20.19
C PHE A 214 15.48 18.03 -18.96
N ILE A 215 15.68 19.34 -18.97
CA ILE A 215 16.18 20.10 -17.82
C ILE A 215 14.99 20.58 -16.99
N ASN A 216 15.07 20.40 -15.67
CA ASN A 216 14.03 20.88 -14.77
C ASN A 216 14.09 22.41 -14.63
N THR A 217 13.22 23.09 -15.35
CA THR A 217 13.12 24.56 -15.36
C THR A 217 12.02 25.04 -14.42
N VAL A 218 12.14 26.28 -13.97
CA VAL A 218 11.07 27.01 -13.29
C VAL A 218 10.31 27.82 -14.33
N THR A 219 8.99 27.66 -14.38
CA THR A 219 8.09 28.41 -15.24
C THR A 219 7.04 29.11 -14.41
N THR A 220 6.74 30.38 -14.72
CA THR A 220 5.65 31.10 -14.07
C THR A 220 4.33 30.72 -14.73
N VAL A 221 3.47 30.04 -13.99
CA VAL A 221 2.14 29.65 -14.45
C VAL A 221 1.13 30.72 -14.00
N PRO A 222 0.36 31.34 -14.92
CA PRO A 222 -0.65 32.33 -14.56
C PRO A 222 -1.60 31.82 -13.48
N GLY A 223 -1.80 32.60 -12.41
CA GLY A 223 -2.65 32.23 -11.28
C GLY A 223 -2.09 31.18 -10.31
N LYS A 224 -0.91 30.59 -10.59
CA LYS A 224 -0.25 29.60 -9.72
C LYS A 224 1.17 29.98 -9.28
N GLY A 225 1.76 30.99 -9.90
CA GLY A 225 3.11 31.46 -9.59
C GLY A 225 4.20 30.59 -10.20
N ALA A 226 5.42 30.71 -9.66
CA ALA A 226 6.58 29.95 -10.14
C ALA A 226 6.43 28.46 -9.79
N GLN A 227 6.37 27.61 -10.81
CA GLN A 227 6.30 26.15 -10.66
C GLN A 227 7.49 25.50 -11.35
N ARG A 228 8.01 24.43 -10.75
CA ARG A 228 8.99 23.58 -11.43
C ARG A 228 8.25 22.64 -12.36
N ARG A 229 8.90 22.25 -13.47
CA ARG A 229 8.35 21.21 -14.35
C ARG A 229 8.24 19.87 -13.63
N ASN A 230 9.14 19.60 -12.68
CA ASN A 230 9.04 18.52 -11.71
C ASN A 230 9.34 19.04 -10.29
N ASP A 231 8.38 18.89 -9.38
CA ASP A 231 8.49 19.41 -8.02
C ASP A 231 9.42 18.60 -7.10
N ALA A 232 9.70 17.34 -7.45
CA ALA A 232 10.62 16.50 -6.69
C ALA A 232 12.10 16.78 -7.04
N ALA A 233 12.38 17.25 -8.25
CA ALA A 233 13.74 17.46 -8.73
C ALA A 233 14.29 18.88 -8.42
N PRO A 234 15.62 19.02 -8.21
CA PRO A 234 16.26 20.33 -8.12
C PRO A 234 16.08 21.16 -9.40
N VAL A 235 16.17 22.48 -9.28
CA VAL A 235 16.22 23.38 -10.45
C VAL A 235 17.50 23.11 -11.24
N ASN A 236 17.41 23.14 -12.57
CA ASN A 236 18.48 22.81 -13.51
C ASN A 236 18.98 21.35 -13.47
N ALA A 237 18.29 20.46 -12.73
CA ALA A 237 18.59 19.04 -12.77
C ALA A 237 18.24 18.46 -14.15
N LYS A 238 19.11 17.61 -14.69
CA LYS A 238 18.80 16.81 -15.88
C LYS A 238 17.91 15.62 -15.47
N ILE A 239 16.73 15.55 -16.06
CA ILE A 239 15.73 14.51 -15.83
C ILE A 239 15.80 13.48 -16.95
N TYR A 240 15.86 12.21 -16.57
CA TYR A 240 15.81 11.07 -17.47
C TYR A 240 14.47 10.37 -17.33
N THR A 241 13.75 10.22 -18.44
CA THR A 241 12.44 9.60 -18.51
C THR A 241 12.55 8.23 -19.15
N THR A 242 11.86 7.24 -18.57
CA THR A 242 11.85 5.88 -19.08
C THR A 242 10.48 5.26 -18.96
N HIS A 243 10.13 4.34 -19.85
CA HIS A 243 9.03 3.41 -19.64
C HIS A 243 9.58 2.02 -19.35
N VAL A 244 9.06 1.38 -18.31
CA VAL A 244 9.56 0.11 -17.81
C VAL A 244 8.41 -0.89 -17.67
N SER A 245 8.65 -2.10 -18.15
CA SER A 245 7.84 -3.28 -17.85
C SER A 245 8.69 -4.27 -17.06
N TYR A 246 8.21 -4.70 -15.90
CA TYR A 246 8.98 -5.58 -15.01
C TYR A 246 8.07 -6.41 -14.09
N ILE A 247 8.56 -7.57 -13.67
CA ILE A 247 7.89 -8.45 -12.70
C ILE A 247 8.58 -8.29 -11.35
N VAL A 248 7.80 -8.05 -10.31
CA VAL A 248 8.24 -8.13 -8.93
C VAL A 248 7.81 -9.47 -8.36
N CYS A 249 8.78 -10.23 -7.89
CA CYS A 249 8.58 -11.42 -7.10
C CYS A 249 8.77 -11.08 -5.62
N LYS A 250 7.77 -11.35 -4.78
CA LYS A 250 7.88 -11.22 -3.33
C LYS A 250 7.79 -12.61 -2.71
N LYS A 251 8.82 -13.02 -1.97
CA LYS A 251 8.86 -14.30 -1.26
C LYS A 251 8.40 -14.10 0.17
N PHE A 252 7.32 -14.78 0.54
CA PHE A 252 6.86 -14.94 1.92
C PHE A 252 7.18 -16.35 2.40
N ARG A 253 6.81 -16.68 3.64
CA ARG A 253 7.10 -18.00 4.24
C ARG A 253 6.54 -19.15 3.41
N ASP A 254 5.30 -19.00 2.95
CA ASP A 254 4.55 -20.10 2.33
C ASP A 254 4.22 -19.86 0.85
N VAL A 255 4.55 -18.67 0.31
CA VAL A 255 4.14 -18.27 -1.04
C VAL A 255 5.12 -17.31 -1.69
N ILE A 256 5.25 -17.40 -3.02
CA ILE A 256 5.88 -16.38 -3.85
C ILE A 256 4.78 -15.72 -4.67
N THR A 257 4.60 -14.41 -4.49
CA THR A 257 3.66 -13.63 -5.31
C THR A 257 4.41 -12.96 -6.46
N ARG A 258 3.79 -12.91 -7.63
CA ARG A 258 4.35 -12.28 -8.83
C ARG A 258 3.42 -11.17 -9.33
N THR A 259 3.99 -10.00 -9.56
CA THR A 259 3.23 -8.83 -10.04
C THR A 259 3.97 -8.16 -11.18
N LEU A 260 3.33 -8.08 -12.34
CA LEU A 260 3.78 -7.30 -13.49
C LEU A 260 3.42 -5.83 -13.31
N PHE A 261 4.39 -4.95 -13.50
CA PHE A 261 4.25 -3.50 -13.52
C PHE A 261 4.58 -2.99 -14.91
N GLU A 262 3.76 -2.08 -15.41
CA GLU A 262 4.01 -1.29 -16.62
C GLU A 262 3.82 0.19 -16.27
N THR A 263 4.89 0.97 -16.29
CA THR A 263 4.82 2.37 -15.84
C THR A 263 5.96 3.23 -16.38
N GLY A 264 5.75 4.55 -16.36
CA GLY A 264 6.79 5.54 -16.60
C GLY A 264 7.57 5.81 -15.31
N TYR A 265 8.86 6.07 -15.44
CA TYR A 265 9.71 6.57 -14.37
C TYR A 265 10.46 7.82 -14.81
N ILE A 266 10.77 8.67 -13.85
CA ILE A 266 11.74 9.75 -13.96
C ILE A 266 12.89 9.50 -13.00
N PHE A 267 14.10 9.80 -13.45
CA PHE A 267 15.32 9.68 -12.68
C PHE A 267 16.11 10.97 -12.73
N PHE A 268 16.72 11.33 -11.60
CA PHE A 268 17.58 12.50 -11.48
C PHE A 268 18.50 12.36 -10.27
N ILE A 269 19.50 13.23 -10.19
CA ILE A 269 20.35 13.37 -9.01
C ILE A 269 19.69 14.41 -8.09
N ASN A 270 19.43 14.02 -6.84
CA ASN A 270 18.83 14.90 -5.85
C ASN A 270 19.86 15.92 -5.32
N LYS A 271 19.42 16.83 -4.43
CA LYS A 271 20.31 17.85 -3.84
C LYS A 271 21.46 17.28 -3.01
N ASP A 272 21.32 16.05 -2.52
CA ASP A 272 22.30 15.36 -1.67
C ASP A 272 23.28 14.53 -2.52
N GLY A 273 23.20 14.63 -3.86
CA GLY A 273 24.06 13.91 -4.79
C GLY A 273 23.65 12.46 -5.03
N GLY A 274 22.52 12.00 -4.51
CA GLY A 274 22.00 10.65 -4.69
C GLY A 274 21.14 10.51 -5.94
N TRP A 275 21.26 9.38 -6.65
CA TRP A 275 20.28 9.02 -7.67
C TRP A 275 18.93 8.70 -7.01
N VAL A 276 17.87 9.29 -7.56
CA VAL A 276 16.50 9.00 -7.15
C VAL A 276 15.63 8.73 -8.37
N GLY A 277 14.61 7.89 -8.18
CA GLY A 277 13.65 7.52 -9.20
C GLY A 277 12.24 7.57 -8.66
N GLY A 278 11.31 8.09 -9.45
CA GLY A 278 9.90 8.17 -9.10
C GLY A 278 9.02 7.84 -10.29
N VAL A 279 7.81 7.35 -10.02
CA VAL A 279 6.82 7.10 -11.08
C VAL A 279 6.49 8.42 -11.79
N ASN A 280 6.47 8.38 -13.11
CA ASN A 280 6.20 9.51 -13.99
C ASN A 280 4.81 9.40 -14.60
N GLY A 281 3.91 10.30 -14.22
CA GLY A 281 2.51 10.26 -14.65
C GLY A 281 1.62 9.42 -13.74
N GLY A 282 0.44 9.06 -14.24
CA GLY A 282 -0.61 8.37 -13.48
C GLY A 282 -0.20 7.01 -12.88
N ALA A 283 -1.13 6.37 -12.18
CA ALA A 283 -0.86 5.12 -11.48
C ALA A 283 -0.26 4.04 -12.42
N PRO A 284 0.73 3.25 -11.95
CA PRO A 284 1.29 2.16 -12.73
C PRO A 284 0.19 1.16 -13.11
N LYS A 285 0.28 0.59 -14.31
CA LYS A 285 -0.57 -0.54 -14.68
C LYS A 285 0.00 -1.79 -14.01
N ILE A 286 -0.84 -2.46 -13.22
CA ILE A 286 -0.45 -3.61 -12.39
C ILE A 286 -1.24 -4.83 -12.84
N THR A 287 -0.55 -5.95 -13.07
CA THR A 287 -1.16 -7.25 -13.38
C THR A 287 -0.61 -8.32 -12.44
N TYR A 288 -1.48 -8.99 -11.69
CA TYR A 288 -1.09 -10.11 -10.84
C TYR A 288 -0.93 -11.38 -11.66
N LEU A 289 0.22 -12.02 -11.56
CA LEU A 289 0.53 -13.26 -12.30
C LEU A 289 0.25 -14.47 -11.39
N LYS A 290 -0.39 -15.49 -11.96
CA LYS A 290 -0.67 -16.77 -11.28
C LYS A 290 0.59 -17.63 -11.16
#